data_AF-A0A831LGQ4-F1
#
_entry.id   AF-A0A831LGQ4-F1
#
_cell.length_a   1.000
_cell.length_b   1.000
_cell.length_c   1.000
_cell.angle_alpha   90.00
_cell.angle_beta   90.00
_cell.angle_gamma   90.00
#
_symmetry.space_group_name_H-M   'P 1'
#
loop_
_entity.id
_entity.type
_entity.pdbx_description
1 polymer ?
#
loop_
_entity_poly.entity_id
_entity_poly.type
_entity_poly.pdbx_seq_one_letter_code
_entity_poly.pdbx_strand_id
1 'polypeptide(L)'
;EDALTYRRQRGLEKLDEQMALLVQRVSGGYRENWYFPELAGVGVSYNTFVWDKGMDPRAGMLRLVLGLGTRAVDRVEGDYPRLVALDAPSKRPHHGVEDARRFTQRDVDVLDISRNAPETVSLLRLANSESRLPLDLLAIRDDEVTRRMEERGRKGEKAWLLTFDGLLTKTPFCETMQRLLKTLEKAYDYPVDTEFTINFTEDGTPRINVVQCRPLQTRGERQRVDIPDHVDEEKLLFHSDGNFMGGNINLELSQVIWVEPEAYSRLCLSDKHEIARLIGRLNRRIGKREDEPTLLMGPGRWGTSTPSLSVPITFSEINNMAALSEVAFSAEGLMPELSFGSHFFQDLVEADIFYLALFPESPRVMFNRAWLERQPNNLEGLMPASSRFKNVVKVCRLKQGGFRLLADVVSQRLICTLPE
;
A
#
# COMPACT_ATOMS: atom_id res chain seq x y z
N GLU A 1 -23.00 8.47 12.78
CA GLU A 1 -22.64 7.68 13.98
C GLU A 1 -21.14 7.54 14.15
N ASP A 2 -20.38 7.30 13.07
CA ASP A 2 -18.93 7.07 13.12
C ASP A 2 -18.12 8.16 13.84
N ALA A 3 -18.38 9.45 13.57
CA ALA A 3 -17.70 10.55 14.25
C ALA A 3 -17.94 10.57 15.78
N LEU A 4 -19.15 10.20 16.23
CA LEU A 4 -19.49 10.13 17.66
C LEU A 4 -18.83 8.91 18.32
N THR A 5 -18.80 7.77 17.63
CA THR A 5 -18.09 6.56 18.10
C THR A 5 -16.59 6.80 18.23
N TYR A 6 -15.98 7.44 17.23
CA TYR A 6 -14.56 7.85 17.26
C TYR A 6 -14.26 8.75 18.46
N ARG A 7 -15.08 9.78 18.69
CA ARG A 7 -14.92 10.70 19.83
C ARG A 7 -15.00 9.96 21.17
N ARG A 8 -15.91 8.99 21.29
CA ARG A 8 -16.06 8.16 22.49
C ARG A 8 -14.82 7.31 22.76
N GLN A 9 -14.32 6.63 21.72
CA GLN A 9 -13.14 5.78 21.81
C GLN A 9 -11.87 6.57 22.17
N ARG A 10 -11.79 7.84 21.75
CA ARG A 10 -10.65 8.72 22.02
C ARG A 10 -10.82 9.61 23.25
N GLY A 11 -11.91 9.47 24.01
CA GLY A 11 -12.20 10.30 25.19
C GLY A 11 -12.47 11.78 24.87
N LEU A 12 -12.79 12.10 23.62
CA LEU A 12 -13.06 13.45 23.12
C LEU A 12 -14.54 13.84 23.22
N GLU A 13 -15.39 12.95 23.72
CA GLU A 13 -16.85 13.11 23.76
C GLU A 13 -17.30 14.40 24.48
N LYS A 14 -16.55 14.85 25.49
CA LYS A 14 -16.84 16.06 26.28
C LYS A 14 -16.11 17.31 25.81
N LEU A 15 -15.25 17.21 24.80
CA LEU A 15 -14.49 18.34 24.26
C LEU A 15 -15.28 19.01 23.14
N ASP A 16 -15.40 20.33 23.20
CA ASP A 16 -15.96 21.11 22.09
C ASP A 16 -14.96 21.09 20.92
N GLU A 17 -15.42 20.67 19.74
CA GLU A 17 -14.60 20.54 18.55
C GLU A 17 -15.24 21.37 17.44
N GLN A 18 -14.58 22.46 17.07
CA GLN A 18 -15.07 23.36 16.05
C GLN A 18 -14.56 22.92 14.68
N MET A 19 -15.47 22.58 13.77
CA MET A 19 -15.12 22.23 12.39
C MET A 19 -15.15 23.48 11.52
N ALA A 20 -13.99 23.87 11.00
CA ALA A 20 -13.91 24.94 10.01
C ALA A 20 -14.43 24.44 8.64
N LEU A 21 -15.14 25.31 7.92
CA LEU A 21 -15.55 25.05 6.55
C LEU A 21 -14.56 25.72 5.59
N LEU A 22 -13.87 24.91 4.78
CA LEU A 22 -13.03 25.40 3.69
C LEU A 22 -13.82 25.34 2.39
N VAL A 23 -14.14 26.50 1.82
CA VAL A 23 -14.79 26.60 0.51
C VAL A 23 -13.72 26.90 -0.53
N GLN A 24 -13.43 25.90 -1.36
CA GLN A 24 -12.41 25.99 -2.41
C GLN A 24 -13.04 25.77 -3.78
N ARG A 25 -12.57 26.53 -4.78
CA ARG A 25 -12.93 26.29 -6.17
C ARG A 25 -12.29 24.99 -6.64
N VAL A 26 -13.09 24.08 -7.21
CA VAL A 26 -12.58 22.86 -7.83
C VAL A 26 -11.63 23.24 -8.97
N SER A 27 -10.43 22.67 -8.94
CA SER A 27 -9.43 22.81 -10.01
C SER A 27 -9.83 21.94 -11.19
N GLY A 28 -9.86 22.50 -12.40
CA GLY A 28 -10.20 21.74 -13.59
C GLY A 28 -10.44 22.60 -14.84
N GLY A 29 -10.59 21.91 -15.96
CA GLY A 29 -10.99 22.46 -17.25
C GLY A 29 -12.28 21.83 -17.76
N TYR A 30 -13.00 22.56 -18.61
CA TYR A 30 -14.16 22.02 -19.32
C TYR A 30 -13.71 21.11 -20.48
N ARG A 31 -14.33 19.94 -20.57
CA ARG A 31 -14.16 18.94 -21.62
C ARG A 31 -15.56 18.44 -21.99
N GLU A 32 -16.13 19.01 -23.05
CA GLU A 32 -17.55 18.83 -23.39
C GLU A 32 -18.46 19.15 -22.19
N ASN A 33 -19.21 18.16 -21.69
CA ASN A 33 -20.11 18.29 -20.54
C ASN A 33 -19.43 17.99 -19.20
N TRP A 34 -18.15 17.63 -19.21
CA TRP A 34 -17.41 17.28 -18.01
C TRP A 34 -16.48 18.40 -17.53
N TYR A 35 -16.31 18.51 -16.22
CA TYR A 35 -15.34 19.39 -15.58
C TYR A 35 -14.48 18.61 -14.59
N PHE A 36 -13.17 18.61 -14.84
CA PHE A 36 -12.19 17.90 -14.02
C PHE A 36 -10.77 18.43 -14.31
N PRO A 37 -9.81 18.25 -13.39
CA PRO A 37 -8.41 18.51 -13.69
C PRO A 37 -7.86 17.37 -14.54
N GLU A 38 -6.97 17.69 -15.48
CA GLU A 38 -6.40 16.66 -16.35
C GLU A 38 -5.62 15.61 -15.57
N LEU A 39 -5.00 15.98 -14.45
CA LEU A 39 -4.46 15.02 -13.51
C LEU A 39 -4.75 15.45 -12.08
N ALA A 40 -4.79 14.47 -11.19
CA ALA A 40 -4.73 14.68 -9.76
C ALA A 40 -3.83 13.63 -9.12
N GLY A 41 -3.40 13.90 -7.89
CA GLY A 41 -2.55 12.96 -7.21
C GLY A 41 -2.29 13.29 -5.75
N VAL A 42 -1.71 12.29 -5.10
CA VAL A 42 -1.15 12.39 -3.76
C VAL A 42 0.36 12.28 -3.88
N GLY A 43 1.09 13.17 -3.22
CA GLY A 43 2.55 13.21 -3.22
C GLY A 43 3.08 13.17 -1.79
N VAL A 44 3.96 12.21 -1.51
CA VAL A 44 4.65 12.10 -0.24
C VAL A 44 6.11 12.48 -0.41
N SER A 45 6.62 13.35 0.46
CA SER A 45 8.01 13.83 0.37
C SER A 45 9.06 12.79 0.80
N TYR A 46 8.60 11.72 1.43
CA TYR A 46 9.36 10.52 1.74
C TYR A 46 8.62 9.29 1.20
N ASN A 47 9.26 8.53 0.33
CA ASN A 47 8.72 7.30 -0.22
C ASN A 47 8.75 6.19 0.83
N THR A 48 7.57 5.80 1.33
CA THR A 48 7.37 4.72 2.28
C THR A 48 7.26 3.33 1.63
N PHE A 49 7.44 3.26 0.31
CA PHE A 49 7.31 2.07 -0.53
C PHE A 49 8.52 1.98 -1.47
N VAL A 50 9.64 1.48 -0.94
CA VAL A 50 10.95 1.35 -1.62
C VAL A 50 11.12 -0.04 -2.24
N TRP A 51 10.47 -0.30 -3.38
CA TRP A 51 10.40 -1.65 -3.95
C TRP A 51 11.70 -2.13 -4.65
N ASP A 52 12.71 -1.29 -4.79
CA ASP A 52 14.01 -1.62 -5.37
C ASP A 52 15.14 -1.05 -4.50
N LYS A 53 16.21 -1.84 -4.31
CA LYS A 53 17.34 -1.50 -3.41
C LYS A 53 18.10 -0.23 -3.82
N GLY A 54 18.02 0.16 -5.09
CA GLY A 54 18.66 1.37 -5.61
C GLY A 54 17.80 2.62 -5.50
N MET A 55 16.58 2.54 -4.97
CA MET A 55 15.70 3.69 -4.81
C MET A 55 16.06 4.49 -3.55
N ASP A 56 16.08 5.82 -3.67
CA ASP A 56 16.22 6.74 -2.56
C ASP A 56 14.84 7.09 -1.97
N PRO A 57 14.51 6.63 -0.75
CA PRO A 57 13.26 6.96 -0.10
C PRO A 57 13.05 8.48 0.04
N ARG A 58 14.14 9.24 0.20
CA ARG A 58 14.08 10.69 0.40
C ARG A 58 13.68 11.42 -0.86
N ALA A 59 13.68 10.81 -2.03
CA ALA A 59 13.23 11.48 -3.24
C ALA A 59 11.71 11.72 -3.25
N GLY A 60 10.94 10.94 -2.49
CA GLY A 60 9.50 11.02 -2.44
C GLY A 60 8.81 10.14 -3.49
N MET A 61 7.48 10.07 -3.40
CA MET A 61 6.66 9.23 -4.25
C MET A 61 5.36 9.95 -4.60
N LEU A 62 4.80 9.67 -5.79
CA LEU A 62 3.48 10.12 -6.21
C LEU A 62 2.53 8.93 -6.43
N ARG A 63 1.25 9.15 -6.16
CA ARG A 63 0.09 8.41 -6.66
C ARG A 63 -0.62 9.32 -7.66
N LEU A 64 -0.64 8.96 -8.95
CA LEU A 64 -1.21 9.77 -10.02
C LEU A 64 -2.45 9.13 -10.63
N VAL A 65 -3.45 9.97 -10.91
CA VAL A 65 -4.68 9.60 -11.62
C VAL A 65 -5.03 10.66 -12.68
N LEU A 66 -5.75 10.24 -13.71
CA LEU A 66 -6.52 11.10 -14.61
C LEU A 66 -7.84 11.47 -13.93
N GLY A 67 -8.27 12.73 -14.05
CA GLY A 67 -9.54 13.20 -13.46
C GLY A 67 -9.41 13.70 -12.03
N LEU A 68 -10.54 13.69 -11.30
CA LEU A 68 -10.59 14.11 -9.90
C LEU A 68 -9.70 13.22 -9.02
N GLY A 69 -9.15 13.81 -7.95
CA GLY A 69 -8.20 13.16 -7.05
C GLY A 69 -8.79 12.07 -6.13
N THR A 70 -10.10 11.83 -6.20
CA THR A 70 -10.81 10.81 -5.42
C THR A 70 -10.12 9.45 -5.52
N ARG A 71 -9.74 9.01 -6.71
CA ARG A 71 -9.05 7.71 -6.92
C ARG A 71 -7.57 7.69 -6.53
N ALA A 72 -6.96 8.86 -6.31
CA ALA A 72 -5.60 8.92 -5.77
C ALA A 72 -5.60 8.79 -4.24
N VAL A 73 -6.64 9.33 -3.59
CA VAL A 73 -6.85 9.35 -2.13
C VAL A 73 -7.56 8.07 -1.67
N ASP A 74 -8.72 7.80 -2.24
CA ASP A 74 -9.54 6.62 -1.97
C ASP A 74 -9.00 5.42 -2.73
N ARG A 75 -9.25 4.24 -2.15
CA ARG A 75 -8.78 2.97 -2.70
C ARG A 75 -9.96 2.22 -3.25
N VAL A 76 -9.98 2.08 -4.57
CA VAL A 76 -11.07 1.44 -5.30
C VAL A 76 -10.62 0.07 -5.75
N GLU A 77 -11.35 -0.97 -5.36
CA GLU A 77 -11.00 -2.34 -5.72
C GLU A 77 -10.99 -2.50 -7.25
N GLY A 78 -9.89 -3.04 -7.79
CA GLY A 78 -9.74 -3.28 -9.22
C GLY A 78 -9.43 -2.04 -10.07
N ASP A 79 -9.20 -0.88 -9.44
CA ASP A 79 -8.79 0.36 -10.11
C ASP A 79 -7.61 1.02 -9.38
N TYR A 80 -6.51 1.24 -10.11
CA TYR A 80 -5.21 1.48 -9.48
C TYR A 80 -4.57 2.79 -9.94
N PRO A 81 -4.20 3.69 -9.02
CA PRO A 81 -3.42 4.88 -9.38
C PRO A 81 -2.01 4.48 -9.81
N ARG A 82 -1.38 5.33 -10.62
CA ARG A 82 0.02 5.13 -10.98
C ARG A 82 0.93 5.54 -9.84
N LEU A 83 1.61 4.55 -9.24
CA LEU A 83 2.73 4.79 -8.33
C LEU A 83 3.98 5.25 -9.09
N VAL A 84 4.62 6.29 -8.60
CA VAL A 84 5.84 6.88 -9.19
C VAL A 84 6.84 7.16 -8.08
N ALA A 85 8.00 6.50 -8.12
CA ALA A 85 9.16 6.91 -7.34
C ALA A 85 9.84 8.09 -8.05
N LEU A 86 10.08 9.20 -7.35
CA LEU A 86 10.54 10.44 -7.98
C LEU A 86 12.01 10.38 -8.44
N ASP A 87 12.83 9.55 -7.81
CA ASP A 87 14.22 9.24 -8.21
C ASP A 87 14.32 8.24 -9.35
N ALA A 88 13.33 7.35 -9.48
CA ALA A 88 13.33 6.28 -10.47
C ALA A 88 11.94 6.12 -11.13
N PRO A 89 11.44 7.13 -11.85
CA PRO A 89 10.05 7.16 -12.33
C PRO A 89 9.71 6.09 -13.39
N SER A 90 10.73 5.54 -14.05
CA SER A 90 10.59 4.44 -15.00
C SER A 90 10.56 3.05 -14.33
N LYS A 91 11.02 2.94 -13.08
CA LYS A 91 10.95 1.68 -12.32
C LYS A 91 9.53 1.48 -11.83
N ARG A 92 8.91 0.41 -12.33
CA ARG A 92 7.56 0.01 -11.91
C ARG A 92 7.66 -1.13 -10.89
N PRO A 93 6.69 -1.26 -9.97
CA PRO A 93 6.54 -2.45 -9.14
C PRO A 93 6.12 -3.72 -9.91
N HIS A 94 6.11 -3.71 -11.25
CA HIS A 94 5.53 -4.74 -12.09
C HIS A 94 6.36 -4.96 -13.35
N HIS A 95 6.34 -6.18 -13.89
CA HIS A 95 7.13 -6.55 -15.06
C HIS A 95 6.25 -7.05 -16.21
N GLY A 96 5.81 -6.13 -17.09
CA GLY A 96 5.19 -6.51 -18.36
C GLY A 96 3.94 -5.71 -18.72
N VAL A 97 3.46 -5.92 -19.95
CA VAL A 97 2.28 -5.22 -20.50
C VAL A 97 0.97 -5.81 -19.96
N GLU A 98 0.89 -7.13 -19.75
CA GLU A 98 -0.30 -7.75 -19.14
C GLU A 98 -0.57 -7.25 -17.72
N ASP A 99 0.49 -7.01 -16.96
CA ASP A 99 0.39 -6.45 -15.61
C ASP A 99 -0.06 -4.99 -15.64
N ALA A 100 0.47 -4.20 -16.59
CA ALA A 100 0.04 -2.83 -16.80
C ALA A 100 -1.47 -2.75 -17.16
N ARG A 101 -2.04 -3.76 -17.81
CA ARG A 101 -3.51 -3.82 -18.07
C ARG A 101 -4.33 -4.16 -16.83
N ARG A 102 -3.77 -4.93 -15.91
CA ARG A 102 -4.46 -5.35 -14.69
C ARG A 102 -4.44 -4.26 -13.62
N PHE A 103 -3.32 -3.55 -13.50
CA PHE A 103 -3.05 -2.57 -12.45
C PHE A 103 -2.88 -1.15 -13.02
N THR A 104 -3.90 -0.69 -13.74
CA THR A 104 -3.98 0.68 -14.25
C THR A 104 -5.35 1.26 -13.93
N GLN A 105 -5.42 2.58 -13.99
CA GLN A 105 -6.68 3.27 -13.88
C GLN A 105 -7.57 2.99 -15.11
N ARG A 106 -8.79 2.54 -14.87
CA ARG A 106 -9.81 2.20 -15.88
C ARG A 106 -10.95 3.19 -15.90
N ASP A 107 -11.27 3.75 -14.73
CA ASP A 107 -12.39 4.66 -14.55
C ASP A 107 -11.88 6.02 -14.07
N VAL A 108 -12.58 7.07 -14.48
CA VAL A 108 -12.21 8.47 -14.27
C VAL A 108 -13.38 9.17 -13.61
N ASP A 109 -13.12 9.75 -12.44
CA ASP A 109 -14.13 10.55 -11.75
C ASP A 109 -14.10 11.99 -12.29
N VAL A 110 -15.26 12.49 -12.65
CA VAL A 110 -15.48 13.80 -13.28
C VAL A 110 -16.72 14.47 -12.68
N LEU A 111 -16.89 15.77 -12.93
CA LEU A 111 -18.16 16.45 -12.67
C LEU A 111 -18.94 16.58 -13.98
N ASP A 112 -20.14 16.00 -14.05
CA ASP A 112 -21.08 16.26 -15.14
C ASP A 112 -21.78 17.58 -14.88
N ILE A 113 -21.48 18.59 -15.69
CA ILE A 113 -22.00 19.94 -15.57
C ILE A 113 -23.47 20.01 -15.97
N SER A 114 -23.92 19.15 -16.90
CA SER A 114 -25.31 19.12 -17.33
C SER A 114 -26.23 18.57 -16.23
N ARG A 115 -25.73 17.63 -15.43
CA ARG A 115 -26.44 17.02 -14.30
C ARG A 115 -26.10 17.64 -12.95
N ASN A 116 -25.10 18.52 -12.91
CA ASN A 116 -24.54 19.12 -11.70
C ASN A 116 -24.22 18.08 -10.62
N ALA A 117 -23.54 16.99 -11.01
CA ALA A 117 -23.26 15.86 -10.14
C ALA A 117 -21.92 15.19 -10.47
N PRO A 118 -21.25 14.55 -9.49
CA PRO A 118 -20.15 13.64 -9.75
C PRO A 118 -20.60 12.47 -10.65
N GLU A 119 -19.78 12.12 -11.62
CA GLU A 119 -19.95 10.97 -12.51
C GLU A 119 -18.63 10.19 -12.59
N THR A 120 -18.72 8.87 -12.64
CA THR A 120 -17.58 8.01 -12.99
C THR A 120 -17.75 7.55 -14.44
N VAL A 121 -16.75 7.80 -15.27
CA VAL A 121 -16.75 7.42 -16.69
C VAL A 121 -15.55 6.52 -16.99
N SER A 122 -15.72 5.56 -17.89
CA SER A 122 -14.59 4.72 -18.30
C SER A 122 -13.58 5.52 -19.12
N LEU A 123 -12.30 5.19 -18.98
CA LEU A 123 -11.21 5.74 -19.78
C LEU A 123 -11.48 5.54 -21.28
N LEU A 124 -12.08 4.41 -21.66
CA LEU A 124 -12.44 4.15 -23.05
C LEU A 124 -13.45 5.18 -23.56
N ARG A 125 -14.51 5.50 -22.80
CA ARG A 125 -15.49 6.52 -23.18
C ARG A 125 -14.83 7.90 -23.25
N LEU A 126 -14.01 8.24 -22.27
CA LEU A 126 -13.35 9.54 -22.19
C LEU A 126 -12.34 9.74 -23.33
N ALA A 127 -11.50 8.75 -23.61
CA ALA A 127 -10.45 8.82 -24.65
C ALA A 127 -10.99 8.83 -26.09
N ASN A 128 -12.26 8.42 -26.29
CA ASN A 128 -12.93 8.44 -27.59
C ASN A 128 -13.96 9.57 -27.71
N SER A 129 -14.06 10.46 -26.72
CA SER A 129 -14.81 11.72 -26.83
C SER A 129 -13.99 12.78 -27.59
N GLU A 130 -14.60 13.91 -27.93
CA GLU A 130 -13.88 15.08 -28.49
C GLU A 130 -13.05 15.82 -27.43
N SER A 131 -12.99 15.28 -26.20
CA SER A 131 -12.08 15.72 -25.15
C SER A 131 -10.63 15.67 -25.66
N ARG A 132 -10.05 16.85 -25.90
CA ARG A 132 -8.65 17.03 -26.30
C ARG A 132 -7.69 16.77 -25.13
N LEU A 133 -7.69 15.54 -24.62
CA LEU A 133 -6.74 15.10 -23.60
C LEU A 133 -5.36 14.90 -24.25
N PRO A 134 -4.26 15.26 -23.56
CA PRO A 134 -2.90 15.03 -24.05
C PRO A 134 -2.49 13.55 -23.89
N LEU A 135 -3.24 12.64 -24.52
CA LEU A 135 -3.08 11.18 -24.35
C LEU A 135 -1.65 10.70 -24.64
N ASP A 136 -0.91 11.34 -25.53
CA ASP A 136 0.50 10.99 -25.82
C ASP A 136 1.45 11.21 -24.62
N LEU A 137 1.06 12.05 -23.65
CA LEU A 137 1.78 12.24 -22.39
C LEU A 137 1.27 11.28 -21.29
N LEU A 138 -0.02 10.97 -21.30
CA LEU A 138 -0.71 10.29 -20.21
C LEU A 138 -0.82 8.78 -20.38
N ALA A 139 -0.87 8.30 -21.62
CA ALA A 139 -1.25 6.93 -21.94
C ALA A 139 -0.45 6.36 -23.12
N ILE A 140 -0.45 5.03 -23.20
CA ILE A 140 -0.02 4.28 -24.38
C ILE A 140 -1.22 3.60 -25.02
N ARG A 141 -1.17 3.37 -26.33
CA ARG A 141 -2.22 2.62 -27.03
C ARG A 141 -2.16 1.14 -26.67
N ASP A 142 -3.34 0.54 -26.52
CA ASP A 142 -3.49 -0.91 -26.42
C ASP A 142 -4.01 -1.45 -27.75
N ASP A 143 -3.09 -1.69 -28.69
CA ASP A 143 -3.43 -2.13 -30.04
C ASP A 143 -4.10 -3.51 -30.06
N GLU A 144 -3.80 -4.38 -29.09
CA GLU A 144 -4.41 -5.70 -29.00
C GLU A 144 -5.88 -5.61 -28.56
N VAL A 145 -6.18 -4.82 -27.52
CA VAL A 145 -7.56 -4.59 -27.08
C VAL A 145 -8.33 -3.84 -28.17
N THR A 146 -7.69 -2.86 -28.82
CA THR A 146 -8.25 -2.14 -29.97
C THR A 146 -8.65 -3.11 -31.08
N ARG A 147 -7.74 -4.01 -31.52
CA ARG A 147 -8.04 -5.01 -32.55
C ARG A 147 -9.17 -5.96 -32.15
N ARG A 148 -9.16 -6.46 -30.90
CA ARG A 148 -10.24 -7.32 -30.38
C ARG A 148 -11.61 -6.62 -30.35
N MET A 149 -11.63 -5.31 -30.11
CA MET A 149 -12.87 -4.51 -30.17
C MET A 149 -13.35 -4.34 -31.62
N GLU A 150 -12.44 -4.11 -32.57
CA GLU A 150 -12.75 -4.03 -34.00
C GLU A 150 -13.33 -5.34 -34.52
N GLU A 151 -12.75 -6.49 -34.13
CA GLU A 151 -13.26 -7.83 -34.44
C GLU A 151 -14.68 -8.07 -33.91
N ARG A 152 -15.05 -7.42 -32.81
CA ARG A 152 -16.41 -7.44 -32.21
C ARG A 152 -17.35 -6.37 -32.75
N GLY A 153 -16.95 -5.66 -33.81
CA GLY A 153 -17.79 -4.67 -34.51
C GLY A 153 -17.70 -3.24 -33.97
N ARG A 154 -16.87 -2.95 -32.96
CA ARG A 154 -16.63 -1.60 -32.43
C ARG A 154 -15.51 -0.91 -33.21
N LYS A 155 -15.75 -0.63 -34.49
CA LYS A 155 -14.75 -0.02 -35.38
C LYS A 155 -14.55 1.46 -35.04
N GLY A 156 -13.29 1.87 -34.92
CA GLY A 156 -12.89 3.27 -34.70
C GLY A 156 -12.65 3.67 -33.24
N GLU A 157 -13.02 2.83 -32.27
CA GLU A 157 -12.72 3.05 -30.86
C GLU A 157 -11.30 2.59 -30.51
N LYS A 158 -10.54 3.45 -29.82
CA LYS A 158 -9.16 3.18 -29.42
C LYS A 158 -9.08 2.90 -27.92
N ALA A 159 -8.45 1.78 -27.56
CA ALA A 159 -8.12 1.49 -26.18
C ALA A 159 -6.78 2.11 -25.78
N TRP A 160 -6.73 2.60 -24.55
CA TRP A 160 -5.56 3.26 -23.97
C TRP A 160 -5.29 2.70 -22.58
N LEU A 161 -4.01 2.68 -22.19
CA LEU A 161 -3.55 2.32 -20.85
C LEU A 161 -2.84 3.52 -20.24
N LEU A 162 -3.31 3.95 -19.06
CA LEU A 162 -2.69 5.05 -18.33
C LEU A 162 -1.35 4.59 -17.74
N THR A 163 -0.26 5.17 -18.23
CA THR A 163 1.10 4.89 -17.75
C THR A 163 1.84 6.16 -17.34
N PHE A 164 1.41 7.30 -17.86
CA PHE A 164 2.03 8.62 -17.69
C PHE A 164 3.50 8.67 -18.16
N ASP A 165 3.97 7.69 -18.95
CA ASP A 165 5.39 7.60 -19.30
C ASP A 165 5.89 8.85 -20.04
N GLY A 166 5.07 9.41 -20.93
CA GLY A 166 5.40 10.64 -21.65
C GLY A 166 5.60 11.81 -20.68
N LEU A 167 4.68 12.01 -19.74
CA LEU A 167 4.80 13.01 -18.68
C LEU A 167 6.07 12.77 -17.82
N LEU A 168 6.28 11.54 -17.37
CA LEU A 168 7.32 11.20 -16.40
C LEU A 168 8.74 11.21 -16.99
N THR A 169 8.90 10.97 -18.30
CA THR A 169 10.21 10.80 -18.94
C THR A 169 10.57 11.91 -19.92
N LYS A 170 9.58 12.57 -20.54
CA LYS A 170 9.81 13.60 -21.57
C LYS A 170 9.64 15.03 -21.06
N THR A 171 9.29 15.20 -19.78
CA THR A 171 9.05 16.52 -19.18
C THR A 171 9.80 16.65 -17.85
N PRO A 172 10.05 17.87 -17.35
CA PRO A 172 10.69 18.10 -16.04
C PRO A 172 9.73 17.89 -14.86
N PHE A 173 8.64 17.14 -15.05
CA PHE A 173 7.59 16.97 -14.06
C PHE A 173 8.10 16.34 -12.75
N CYS A 174 8.85 15.23 -12.83
CA CYS A 174 9.37 14.54 -11.65
C CYS A 174 10.28 15.44 -10.81
N GLU A 175 11.21 16.16 -11.45
CA GLU A 175 12.10 17.12 -10.78
C GLU A 175 11.29 18.25 -10.12
N THR A 176 10.27 18.75 -10.83
CA THR A 176 9.40 19.82 -10.30
C THR A 176 8.63 19.37 -9.07
N MET A 177 8.04 18.18 -9.09
CA MET A 177 7.33 17.60 -7.95
C MET A 177 8.27 17.32 -6.78
N GLN A 178 9.47 16.80 -7.04
CA GLN A 178 10.47 16.58 -6.00
C GLN A 178 10.87 17.90 -5.30
N ARG A 179 11.13 18.96 -6.06
CA ARG A 179 11.43 20.29 -5.50
C ARG A 179 10.26 20.85 -4.71
N LEU A 180 9.03 20.70 -5.21
CA LEU A 180 7.82 21.13 -4.52
C LEU A 180 7.69 20.43 -3.16
N LEU A 181 7.74 19.10 -3.15
CA LEU A 181 7.61 18.31 -1.92
C LEU A 181 8.73 18.61 -0.93
N LYS A 182 9.97 18.79 -1.40
CA LYS A 182 11.09 19.17 -0.54
C LYS A 182 11.01 20.58 0.01
N THR A 183 10.40 21.49 -0.71
CA THR A 183 10.13 22.84 -0.21
C THR A 183 9.11 22.80 0.93
N LEU A 184 8.04 22.01 0.76
CA LEU A 184 7.02 21.80 1.78
C LEU A 184 7.58 21.08 3.01
N GLU A 185 8.33 19.99 2.82
CA GLU A 185 8.99 19.23 3.91
C GLU A 185 9.87 20.14 4.76
N LYS A 186 10.70 20.99 4.14
CA LYS A 186 11.54 21.97 4.86
C LYS A 186 10.73 22.99 5.63
N ALA A 187 9.57 23.40 5.12
CA ALA A 187 8.70 24.37 5.81
C ALA A 187 7.98 23.74 7.01
N TYR A 188 7.65 22.45 6.94
CA TYR A 188 7.03 21.69 8.03
C TYR A 188 8.03 21.12 9.03
N ASP A 189 9.33 21.08 8.70
CA ASP A 189 10.38 20.36 9.44
C ASP A 189 10.03 18.88 9.71
N TYR A 190 9.26 18.29 8.78
CA TYR A 190 8.79 16.92 8.84
C TYR A 190 8.35 16.47 7.45
N PRO A 191 8.45 15.16 7.11
CA PRO A 191 7.90 14.65 5.85
C PRO A 191 6.43 15.02 5.68
N VAL A 192 6.02 15.34 4.45
CA VAL A 192 4.67 15.80 4.15
C VAL A 192 3.94 14.84 3.21
N ASP A 193 2.63 14.85 3.33
CA ASP A 193 1.64 14.27 2.42
C ASP A 193 0.85 15.43 1.78
N THR A 194 0.83 15.49 0.46
CA THR A 194 0.30 16.61 -0.33
C THR A 194 -0.67 16.13 -1.39
N GLU A 195 -1.88 16.66 -1.39
CA GLU A 195 -2.84 16.47 -2.48
C GLU A 195 -2.70 17.61 -3.50
N PHE A 196 -2.68 17.28 -4.77
CA PHE A 196 -2.51 18.25 -5.85
C PHE A 196 -3.35 17.91 -7.08
N THR A 197 -3.55 18.92 -7.91
CA THR A 197 -4.17 18.80 -9.24
C THR A 197 -3.27 19.43 -10.28
N ILE A 198 -3.38 18.98 -11.52
CA ILE A 198 -2.60 19.46 -12.65
C ILE A 198 -3.54 19.76 -13.80
N ASN A 199 -3.34 20.92 -14.41
CA ASN A 199 -3.92 21.29 -15.69
C ASN A 199 -2.78 21.71 -16.62
N PHE A 200 -2.87 21.38 -17.90
CA PHE A 200 -1.95 21.81 -18.91
C PHE A 200 -2.44 23.11 -19.55
N THR A 201 -1.51 24.03 -19.78
CA THR A 201 -1.77 25.21 -20.61
C THR A 201 -1.84 24.83 -22.09
N GLU A 202 -2.25 25.76 -22.95
CA GLU A 202 -2.32 25.54 -24.40
C GLU A 202 -0.96 25.17 -25.02
N ASP A 203 0.14 25.67 -24.44
CA ASP A 203 1.52 25.34 -24.80
C ASP A 203 2.03 24.01 -24.18
N GLY A 204 1.17 23.30 -23.45
CA GLY A 204 1.49 21.99 -22.85
C GLY A 204 2.28 22.07 -21.54
N THR A 205 2.40 23.26 -20.93
CA THR A 205 3.10 23.44 -19.65
C THR A 205 2.19 23.00 -18.48
N PRO A 206 2.65 22.10 -17.59
CA PRO A 206 1.86 21.68 -16.43
C PRO A 206 1.76 22.80 -15.38
N ARG A 207 0.54 23.12 -14.97
CA ARG A 207 0.22 23.97 -13.81
C ARG A 207 -0.23 23.11 -12.66
N ILE A 208 0.60 23.07 -11.61
CA ILE A 208 0.35 22.28 -10.40
C ILE A 208 -0.32 23.17 -9.36
N ASN A 209 -1.49 22.76 -8.88
CA ASN A 209 -2.19 23.38 -7.76
C ASN A 209 -2.13 22.44 -6.56
N VAL A 210 -1.47 22.86 -5.48
CA VAL A 210 -1.52 22.15 -4.19
C VAL A 210 -2.86 22.47 -3.52
N VAL A 211 -3.64 21.43 -3.25
CA VAL A 211 -4.99 21.52 -2.70
C VAL A 211 -4.97 21.27 -1.19
N GLN A 212 -4.16 20.30 -0.74
CA GLN A 212 -3.96 20.02 0.67
C GLN A 212 -2.49 19.68 0.92
N CYS A 213 -1.97 20.06 2.08
CA CYS A 213 -0.67 19.63 2.56
C CYS A 213 -0.75 19.40 4.07
N ARG A 214 -0.26 18.25 4.53
CA ARG A 214 -0.25 17.87 5.94
C ARG A 214 1.05 17.11 6.26
N PRO A 215 1.47 17.06 7.53
CA PRO A 215 2.52 16.14 7.96
C PRO A 215 2.15 14.70 7.60
N LEU A 216 3.14 13.90 7.16
CA LEU A 216 2.97 12.49 6.85
C LEU A 216 2.51 11.75 8.11
N GLN A 217 1.29 11.23 8.09
CA GLN A 217 0.65 10.72 9.30
C GLN A 217 1.23 9.36 9.75
N THR A 218 1.24 9.18 11.07
CA THR A 218 1.48 7.89 11.72
C THR A 218 0.21 7.06 11.76
N ARG A 219 0.28 5.83 11.26
CA ARG A 219 -0.80 4.84 11.38
C ARG A 219 -0.94 4.36 12.82
N GLY A 220 -2.17 4.30 13.33
CA GLY A 220 -2.48 3.74 14.64
C GLY A 220 -2.78 4.78 15.73
N GLU A 221 -2.55 4.44 17.00
CA GLU A 221 -3.16 5.19 18.10
C GLU A 221 -2.54 6.57 18.35
N ARG A 222 -1.28 6.82 17.97
CA ARG A 222 -0.61 8.11 18.24
C ARG A 222 -0.14 8.78 16.94
N GLN A 223 -0.27 10.11 16.87
CA GLN A 223 0.17 10.93 15.74
C GLN A 223 1.70 10.95 15.57
N ARG A 224 2.45 10.68 16.64
CA ARG A 224 3.92 10.61 16.65
C ARG A 224 4.37 9.27 17.23
N VAL A 225 5.26 8.58 16.51
CA VAL A 225 5.95 7.40 17.02
C VAL A 225 7.22 7.88 17.74
N ASP A 226 7.18 7.94 19.06
CA ASP A 226 8.42 8.06 19.84
C ASP A 226 8.89 6.65 20.16
N ILE A 227 9.78 6.12 19.30
CA ILE A 227 10.48 4.87 19.57
C ILE A 227 11.55 5.17 20.62
N PRO A 228 11.52 4.53 21.81
CA PRO A 228 12.54 4.77 22.83
C PRO A 228 13.94 4.52 22.27
N ASP A 229 14.90 5.35 22.67
CA ASP A 229 16.31 5.20 22.27
C ASP A 229 16.85 3.83 22.70
N HIS A 230 16.43 3.36 23.87
CA HIS A 230 16.77 2.06 24.41
C HIS A 230 15.51 1.28 24.81
N VAL A 231 15.38 0.07 24.28
CA VAL A 231 14.42 -0.94 24.75
C VAL A 231 15.23 -2.20 25.00
N ASP A 232 15.09 -2.78 26.19
CA ASP A 232 15.77 -4.04 26.52
C ASP A 232 15.43 -5.10 25.48
N GLU A 233 16.44 -5.82 24.96
CA GLU A 233 16.24 -6.87 23.96
C GLU A 233 15.28 -7.96 24.44
N GLU A 234 15.23 -8.21 25.75
CA GLU A 234 14.31 -9.18 26.37
C GLU A 234 12.83 -8.77 26.23
N LYS A 235 12.55 -7.47 26.03
CA LYS A 235 11.21 -6.90 25.84
C LYS A 235 10.85 -6.73 24.36
N LEU A 236 11.64 -7.27 23.45
CA LEU A 236 11.42 -7.14 22.00
C LEU A 236 11.12 -8.50 21.38
N LEU A 237 10.09 -8.54 20.54
CA LEU A 237 9.84 -9.65 19.63
C LEU A 237 10.79 -9.55 18.44
N PHE A 238 10.90 -8.36 17.86
CA PHE A 238 11.91 -8.05 16.86
C PHE A 238 12.27 -6.58 16.84
N HIS A 239 13.45 -6.31 16.31
CA HIS A 239 13.94 -4.99 15.95
C HIS A 239 14.57 -5.07 14.56
N SER A 240 14.34 -4.07 13.72
CA SER A 240 14.98 -3.93 12.41
C SER A 240 15.24 -2.46 12.10
N ASP A 241 16.44 -2.16 11.61
CA ASP A 241 16.72 -0.89 10.94
C ASP A 241 16.43 -1.02 9.44
N GLY A 242 15.42 -0.29 8.98
CA GLY A 242 14.92 -0.31 7.61
C GLY A 242 14.16 -1.58 7.25
N ASN A 243 13.95 -1.79 5.94
CA ASN A 243 13.27 -2.94 5.33
C ASN A 243 11.78 -3.13 5.72
N PHE A 244 11.10 -2.04 6.11
CA PHE A 244 9.66 -2.00 6.29
C PHE A 244 9.01 -0.95 5.38
N MET A 245 7.70 -1.11 5.17
CA MET A 245 6.92 -0.30 4.25
C MET A 245 5.51 -0.06 4.77
N GLY A 246 4.90 1.03 4.33
CA GLY A 246 3.58 1.47 4.80
C GLY A 246 3.62 2.70 5.71
N GLY A 247 4.81 3.22 5.98
CA GLY A 247 4.99 4.49 6.67
C GLY A 247 5.21 4.34 8.17
N ASN A 248 4.90 5.39 8.91
CA ASN A 248 4.96 5.38 10.37
C ASN A 248 3.82 4.51 10.90
N ILE A 249 4.09 3.63 11.87
CA ILE A 249 3.06 2.80 12.50
C ILE A 249 3.21 2.77 14.01
N ASN A 250 2.09 2.74 14.71
CA ASN A 250 1.95 2.47 16.12
C ASN A 250 0.68 1.66 16.35
N LEU A 251 0.82 0.35 16.17
CA LEU A 251 -0.28 -0.60 16.18
C LEU A 251 -0.18 -1.53 17.39
N GLU A 252 -1.21 -1.55 18.23
CA GLU A 252 -1.36 -2.58 19.25
C GLU A 252 -1.86 -3.87 18.61
N LEU A 253 -1.13 -4.96 18.78
CA LEU A 253 -1.44 -6.25 18.18
C LEU A 253 -2.24 -7.12 19.15
N SER A 254 -3.34 -7.68 18.66
CA SER A 254 -4.18 -8.64 19.40
C SER A 254 -3.77 -10.08 19.13
N GLN A 255 -3.15 -10.35 17.98
CA GLN A 255 -2.81 -11.70 17.56
C GLN A 255 -1.58 -11.73 16.65
N VAL A 256 -0.77 -12.79 16.81
CA VAL A 256 0.28 -13.16 15.86
C VAL A 256 -0.04 -14.52 15.28
N ILE A 257 -0.07 -14.62 13.95
CA ILE A 257 -0.08 -15.89 13.22
C ILE A 257 1.34 -16.10 12.72
N TRP A 258 2.01 -17.14 13.21
CA TRP A 258 3.38 -17.48 12.84
C TRP A 258 3.41 -18.78 12.04
N VAL A 259 3.98 -18.72 10.84
CA VAL A 259 4.34 -19.90 10.05
C VAL A 259 5.82 -20.19 10.29
N GLU A 260 6.12 -21.34 10.86
CA GLU A 260 7.47 -21.74 11.21
C GLU A 260 8.25 -22.14 9.93
N PRO A 261 9.41 -21.51 9.63
CA PRO A 261 10.14 -21.72 8.37
C PRO A 261 10.67 -23.15 8.12
N GLU A 262 11.32 -23.78 9.09
CA GLU A 262 11.96 -25.10 8.99
C GLU A 262 10.95 -26.24 8.90
N ALA A 263 9.84 -26.14 9.60
CA ALA A 263 8.71 -27.05 9.54
C ALA A 263 7.97 -26.88 8.22
N TYR A 264 7.78 -25.63 7.75
CA TYR A 264 7.17 -25.34 6.46
C TYR A 264 8.02 -25.84 5.28
N SER A 265 9.34 -25.68 5.32
CA SER A 265 10.23 -26.07 4.22
C SER A 265 10.19 -27.57 3.95
N ARG A 266 10.01 -28.39 4.99
CA ARG A 266 9.91 -29.86 4.93
C ARG A 266 8.55 -30.38 4.41
N LEU A 267 7.55 -29.50 4.24
CA LEU A 267 6.24 -29.92 3.75
C LEU A 267 6.26 -30.28 2.26
N CYS A 268 5.42 -31.25 1.90
CA CYS A 268 5.11 -31.52 0.50
C CYS A 268 4.30 -30.37 -0.12
N LEU A 269 4.29 -30.29 -1.46
CA LEU A 269 3.62 -29.22 -2.19
C LEU A 269 2.13 -29.08 -1.85
N SER A 270 1.40 -30.20 -1.71
CA SER A 270 -0.03 -30.19 -1.37
C SER A 270 -0.27 -29.61 0.03
N ASP A 271 0.56 -29.97 1.01
CA ASP A 271 0.47 -29.42 2.36
C ASP A 271 0.82 -27.93 2.38
N LYS A 272 1.78 -27.46 1.58
CA LYS A 272 2.08 -26.02 1.44
C LYS A 272 0.88 -25.21 0.92
N HIS A 273 0.14 -25.74 -0.05
CA HIS A 273 -1.12 -25.13 -0.48
C HIS A 273 -2.19 -25.18 0.62
N GLU A 274 -2.27 -26.26 1.39
CA GLU A 274 -3.21 -26.35 2.51
C GLU A 274 -2.87 -25.35 3.64
N ILE A 275 -1.58 -25.04 3.88
CA ILE A 275 -1.17 -23.96 4.78
C ILE A 275 -1.73 -22.61 4.31
N ALA A 276 -1.63 -22.29 3.02
CA ALA A 276 -2.21 -21.05 2.47
C ALA A 276 -3.73 -20.98 2.72
N ARG A 277 -4.45 -22.09 2.47
CA ARG A 277 -5.90 -22.20 2.71
C ARG A 277 -6.25 -22.12 4.19
N LEU A 278 -5.42 -22.68 5.07
CA LEU A 278 -5.56 -22.57 6.51
C LEU A 278 -5.43 -21.12 6.98
N ILE A 279 -4.43 -20.40 6.49
CA ILE A 279 -4.28 -18.96 6.77
C ILE A 279 -5.50 -18.19 6.27
N GLY A 280 -6.01 -18.49 5.08
CA GLY A 280 -7.26 -17.92 4.58
C GLY A 280 -8.48 -18.20 5.47
N ARG A 281 -8.58 -19.39 6.07
CA ARG A 281 -9.63 -19.71 7.05
C ARG A 281 -9.45 -18.93 8.36
N LEU A 282 -8.22 -18.73 8.82
CA LEU A 282 -7.92 -17.91 10.00
C LEU A 282 -8.24 -16.43 9.72
N ASN A 283 -7.85 -15.92 8.56
CA ASN A 283 -8.12 -14.56 8.10
C ASN A 283 -9.62 -14.21 8.10
N ARG A 284 -10.47 -15.14 7.64
CA ARG A 284 -11.93 -14.97 7.67
C ARG A 284 -12.55 -14.97 9.07
N ARG A 285 -11.81 -15.42 10.08
CA ARG A 285 -12.26 -15.40 11.48
C ARG A 285 -11.81 -14.17 12.25
N ILE A 286 -10.85 -13.43 11.73
CA ILE A 286 -10.53 -12.10 12.23
C ILE A 286 -11.81 -11.28 12.07
N GLY A 287 -12.24 -10.63 13.16
CA GLY A 287 -13.39 -9.73 13.13
C GLY A 287 -13.11 -8.49 12.27
N LYS A 288 -13.39 -7.30 12.81
CA LYS A 288 -12.88 -6.08 12.18
C LYS A 288 -11.38 -5.98 12.44
N ARG A 289 -10.61 -5.55 11.43
CA ARG A 289 -9.14 -5.42 11.53
C ARG A 289 -8.75 -4.49 12.68
N GLU A 290 -9.57 -3.48 12.94
CA GLU A 290 -9.36 -2.49 14.01
C GLU A 290 -9.58 -3.10 15.40
N ASP A 291 -10.48 -4.09 15.52
CA ASP A 291 -10.81 -4.76 16.79
C ASP A 291 -9.83 -5.91 17.09
N GLU A 292 -9.37 -6.60 16.05
CA GLU A 292 -8.43 -7.72 16.15
C GLU A 292 -7.18 -7.55 15.25
N PRO A 293 -6.34 -6.52 15.47
CA PRO A 293 -5.14 -6.32 14.66
C PRO A 293 -4.23 -7.54 14.72
N THR A 294 -4.11 -8.22 13.58
CA THR A 294 -3.39 -9.48 13.46
C THR A 294 -2.14 -9.29 12.61
N LEU A 295 -0.99 -9.67 13.17
CA LEU A 295 0.28 -9.75 12.46
C LEU A 295 0.47 -11.18 11.92
N LEU A 296 0.55 -11.33 10.60
CA LEU A 296 0.93 -12.58 9.95
C LEU A 296 2.44 -12.58 9.68
N MET A 297 3.16 -13.55 10.19
CA MET A 297 4.61 -13.70 10.03
C MET A 297 4.90 -15.08 9.42
N GLY A 298 5.86 -15.16 8.50
CA GLY A 298 6.19 -16.44 7.90
C GLY A 298 7.36 -16.42 6.91
N PRO A 299 7.70 -17.60 6.36
CA PRO A 299 8.91 -17.81 5.57
C PRO A 299 8.81 -17.23 4.16
N GLY A 300 9.84 -16.47 3.78
CA GLY A 300 10.06 -16.03 2.41
C GLY A 300 8.91 -15.20 1.84
N ARG A 301 8.63 -15.39 0.54
CA ARG A 301 7.61 -14.63 -0.19
C ARG A 301 6.20 -15.08 0.12
N TRP A 302 5.29 -14.12 0.29
CA TRP A 302 3.86 -14.37 0.19
C TRP A 302 3.36 -14.16 -1.25
N GLY A 303 2.59 -15.11 -1.78
CA GLY A 303 1.96 -14.95 -3.10
C GLY A 303 2.89 -15.24 -4.27
N THR A 304 3.57 -16.38 -4.21
CA THR A 304 4.34 -16.94 -5.34
C THR A 304 3.62 -18.12 -6.00
N SER A 305 3.91 -18.35 -7.28
CA SER A 305 3.54 -19.57 -8.01
C SER A 305 4.51 -20.73 -7.78
N THR A 306 5.70 -20.48 -7.20
CA THR A 306 6.73 -21.50 -6.92
C THR A 306 7.00 -21.63 -5.42
N PRO A 307 6.28 -22.48 -4.68
CA PRO A 307 6.25 -22.48 -3.22
C PRO A 307 7.39 -23.26 -2.54
N SER A 308 8.56 -23.39 -3.15
CA SER A 308 9.68 -24.14 -2.55
C SER A 308 10.10 -23.53 -1.19
N LEU A 309 10.23 -22.20 -1.12
CA LEU A 309 10.64 -21.45 0.08
C LEU A 309 9.69 -20.28 0.41
N SER A 310 8.45 -20.39 -0.02
CA SER A 310 7.51 -19.27 -0.04
C SER A 310 6.09 -19.80 0.07
N VAL A 311 5.16 -18.99 0.58
CA VAL A 311 3.79 -19.41 0.84
C VAL A 311 2.89 -19.03 -0.33
N PRO A 312 2.22 -19.99 -1.01
CA PRO A 312 1.40 -19.74 -2.20
C PRO A 312 0.02 -19.18 -1.79
N ILE A 313 0.03 -18.06 -1.09
CA ILE A 313 -1.16 -17.38 -0.60
C ILE A 313 -1.69 -16.39 -1.63
N THR A 314 -3.00 -16.23 -1.68
CA THR A 314 -3.65 -15.20 -2.49
C THR A 314 -4.02 -14.01 -1.61
N PHE A 315 -4.16 -12.83 -2.20
CA PHE A 315 -4.55 -11.63 -1.45
C PHE A 315 -5.86 -11.81 -0.65
N SER A 316 -6.85 -12.49 -1.23
CA SER A 316 -8.12 -12.81 -0.55
C SER A 316 -7.97 -13.65 0.74
N GLU A 317 -6.82 -14.29 0.94
CA GLU A 317 -6.54 -15.10 2.13
C GLU A 317 -5.85 -14.30 3.25
N ILE A 318 -5.48 -13.05 3.02
CA ILE A 318 -4.81 -12.18 4.00
C ILE A 318 -5.41 -10.77 4.09
N ASN A 319 -6.48 -10.49 3.36
CA ASN A 319 -7.07 -9.17 3.25
C ASN A 319 -7.55 -8.55 4.58
N ASN A 320 -7.68 -9.32 5.67
CA ASN A 320 -8.03 -8.80 7.00
C ASN A 320 -6.81 -8.59 7.93
N MET A 321 -5.60 -8.97 7.52
CA MET A 321 -4.38 -8.84 8.34
C MET A 321 -3.98 -7.39 8.55
N ALA A 322 -3.66 -6.97 9.77
CA ALA A 322 -3.21 -5.59 10.01
C ALA A 322 -1.75 -5.36 9.57
N ALA A 323 -0.91 -6.41 9.71
CA ALA A 323 0.47 -6.38 9.27
C ALA A 323 0.90 -7.75 8.72
N LEU A 324 1.83 -7.75 7.77
CA LEU A 324 2.44 -8.91 7.14
C LEU A 324 3.96 -8.81 7.27
N SER A 325 4.57 -9.87 7.78
CA SER A 325 6.02 -10.03 7.89
C SER A 325 6.50 -11.18 7.03
N GLU A 326 7.46 -10.86 6.16
CA GLU A 326 8.30 -11.84 5.49
C GLU A 326 9.57 -12.04 6.31
N VAL A 327 9.80 -13.25 6.75
CA VAL A 327 11.01 -13.62 7.50
C VAL A 327 11.92 -14.37 6.55
N ALA A 328 13.06 -13.74 6.23
CA ALA A 328 14.11 -14.39 5.49
C ALA A 328 14.67 -15.55 6.33
N PHE A 329 14.85 -16.70 5.70
CA PHE A 329 15.47 -17.86 6.32
C PHE A 329 16.30 -18.57 5.26
N SER A 330 17.49 -19.03 5.64
CA SER A 330 18.32 -19.85 4.78
C SER A 330 17.94 -21.32 4.97
N ALA A 331 17.30 -21.91 3.95
CA ALA A 331 17.22 -23.36 3.83
C ALA A 331 18.10 -23.77 2.65
N GLU A 332 19.11 -24.61 2.91
CA GLU A 332 19.96 -25.22 1.87
C GLU A 332 20.68 -24.20 0.95
N GLY A 333 21.04 -23.03 1.47
CA GLY A 333 21.79 -22.01 0.73
C GLY A 333 20.95 -21.15 -0.22
N LEU A 334 19.62 -21.29 -0.21
CA LEU A 334 18.69 -20.46 -0.99
C LEU A 334 18.08 -19.39 -0.07
N MET A 335 18.31 -18.11 -0.39
CA MET A 335 17.57 -17.00 0.21
C MET A 335 16.30 -16.74 -0.62
N PRO A 336 15.10 -16.75 -0.03
CA PRO A 336 13.87 -16.45 -0.75
C PRO A 336 13.85 -15.00 -1.23
N GLU A 337 13.37 -14.78 -2.46
CA GLU A 337 13.05 -13.44 -2.96
C GLU A 337 11.83 -12.91 -2.22
N LEU A 338 11.92 -11.70 -1.66
CA LEU A 338 10.81 -11.07 -0.93
C LEU A 338 9.77 -10.50 -1.90
N SER A 339 8.57 -10.19 -1.42
CA SER A 339 7.47 -9.63 -2.22
C SER A 339 7.70 -8.20 -2.69
N PHE A 340 8.86 -7.60 -2.40
CA PHE A 340 9.24 -6.27 -2.87
C PHE A 340 9.05 -6.15 -4.39
N GLY A 341 8.29 -5.15 -4.82
CA GLY A 341 8.08 -4.87 -6.25
C GLY A 341 7.30 -5.94 -6.99
N SER A 342 6.26 -6.49 -6.36
CA SER A 342 5.36 -7.47 -6.98
C SER A 342 3.89 -7.03 -7.02
N HIS A 343 3.04 -7.70 -7.82
CA HIS A 343 1.59 -7.47 -7.81
C HIS A 343 0.98 -7.59 -6.42
N PHE A 344 1.41 -8.63 -5.70
CA PHE A 344 0.97 -8.90 -4.35
C PHE A 344 1.23 -7.70 -3.44
N PHE A 345 2.37 -7.04 -3.61
CA PHE A 345 2.71 -5.84 -2.84
C PHE A 345 1.75 -4.67 -3.10
N GLN A 346 1.36 -4.41 -4.35
CA GLN A 346 0.39 -3.35 -4.61
C GLN A 346 -0.96 -3.64 -3.94
N ASP A 347 -1.41 -4.90 -3.97
CA ASP A 347 -2.63 -5.29 -3.27
C ASP A 347 -2.50 -5.05 -1.75
N LEU A 348 -1.33 -5.29 -1.13
CA LEU A 348 -1.08 -4.94 0.28
C LEU A 348 -1.18 -3.43 0.53
N VAL A 349 -0.57 -2.63 -0.35
CA VAL A 349 -0.60 -1.17 -0.26
C VAL A 349 -2.03 -0.67 -0.35
N GLU A 350 -2.81 -1.16 -1.33
CA GLU A 350 -4.21 -0.76 -1.48
C GLU A 350 -5.10 -1.28 -0.33
N ALA A 351 -4.77 -2.44 0.24
CA ALA A 351 -5.51 -3.01 1.37
C ALA A 351 -5.11 -2.47 2.74
N ASP A 352 -4.18 -1.52 2.78
CA ASP A 352 -3.65 -0.92 4.01
C ASP A 352 -2.93 -1.88 4.94
N ILE A 353 -2.39 -2.96 4.40
CA ILE A 353 -1.65 -3.96 5.17
C ILE A 353 -0.23 -3.43 5.37
N PHE A 354 0.19 -3.24 6.63
CA PHE A 354 1.57 -2.87 6.91
C PHE A 354 2.50 -4.01 6.53
N TYR A 355 3.57 -3.73 5.78
CA TYR A 355 4.46 -4.76 5.27
C TYR A 355 5.86 -4.59 5.86
N LEU A 356 6.43 -5.66 6.38
CA LEU A 356 7.82 -5.68 6.85
C LEU A 356 8.57 -6.91 6.37
N ALA A 357 9.86 -6.75 6.13
CA ALA A 357 10.78 -7.84 5.90
C ALA A 357 11.80 -7.91 7.03
N LEU A 358 11.92 -9.07 7.65
CA LEU A 358 12.91 -9.36 8.68
C LEU A 358 14.02 -10.20 8.06
N PHE A 359 15.27 -9.79 8.31
CA PHE A 359 16.47 -10.52 7.92
C PHE A 359 17.22 -10.95 9.18
N PRO A 360 16.86 -12.08 9.83
CA PRO A 360 17.44 -12.49 11.11
C PRO A 360 18.97 -12.67 11.10
N GLU A 361 19.56 -12.92 9.92
CA GLU A 361 21.02 -13.04 9.74
C GLU A 361 21.74 -11.67 9.65
N SER A 362 21.00 -10.58 9.51
CA SER A 362 21.56 -9.23 9.48
C SER A 362 21.93 -8.78 10.90
N PRO A 363 23.12 -8.20 11.12
CA PRO A 363 23.50 -7.67 12.43
C PRO A 363 22.65 -6.48 12.89
N ARG A 364 21.79 -5.92 12.02
CA ARG A 364 20.85 -4.83 12.33
C ARG A 364 19.44 -5.33 12.66
N VAL A 365 19.25 -6.64 12.76
CA VAL A 365 17.96 -7.25 13.03
C VAL A 365 18.10 -8.14 14.25
N MET A 366 17.23 -7.93 15.22
CA MET A 366 17.02 -8.85 16.32
C MET A 366 15.66 -9.52 16.12
N PHE A 367 15.59 -10.84 16.27
CA PHE A 367 14.33 -11.57 16.22
C PHE A 367 14.29 -12.64 17.31
N ASN A 368 13.44 -12.44 18.31
CA ASN A 368 13.26 -13.34 19.43
C ASN A 368 12.32 -14.51 19.09
N ARG A 369 12.81 -15.40 18.23
CA ARG A 369 12.08 -16.61 17.84
C ARG A 369 11.73 -17.52 19.02
N ALA A 370 12.63 -17.62 20.00
CA ALA A 370 12.44 -18.46 21.18
C ALA A 370 11.19 -18.03 21.98
N TRP A 371 10.89 -16.73 22.01
CA TRP A 371 9.66 -16.24 22.61
C TRP A 371 8.41 -16.78 21.92
N LEU A 372 8.36 -16.75 20.57
CA LEU A 372 7.24 -17.32 19.79
C LEU A 372 7.07 -18.80 20.05
N GLU A 373 8.18 -19.55 20.16
CA GLU A 373 8.17 -21.00 20.43
C GLU A 373 7.56 -21.35 21.79
N ARG A 374 7.79 -20.51 22.82
CA ARG A 374 7.25 -20.72 24.17
C ARG A 374 5.77 -20.39 24.34
N GLN A 375 5.18 -19.59 23.45
CA GLN A 375 3.77 -19.20 23.56
C GLN A 375 2.80 -20.38 23.39
N PRO A 376 1.58 -20.33 23.94
CA PRO A 376 0.56 -21.34 23.67
C PRO A 376 0.09 -21.26 22.21
N ASN A 377 -0.01 -22.41 21.53
CA ASN A 377 -0.59 -22.48 20.19
C ASN A 377 -2.12 -22.63 20.27
N ASN A 378 -2.87 -21.59 19.88
CA ASN A 378 -4.33 -21.59 19.89
C ASN A 378 -4.93 -22.24 18.62
N LEU A 379 -4.11 -22.75 17.70
CA LEU A 379 -4.57 -23.31 16.42
C LEU A 379 -5.60 -24.43 16.63
N GLU A 380 -5.35 -25.39 17.53
CA GLU A 380 -6.23 -26.55 17.72
C GLU A 380 -7.63 -26.13 18.21
N GLY A 381 -7.74 -25.08 19.03
CA GLY A 381 -9.02 -24.53 19.48
C GLY A 381 -9.78 -23.77 18.40
N LEU A 382 -9.05 -23.10 17.49
CA LEU A 382 -9.66 -22.35 16.39
C LEU A 382 -10.01 -23.26 15.21
N MET A 383 -9.10 -24.16 14.83
CA MET A 383 -9.19 -25.02 13.65
C MET A 383 -8.90 -26.48 14.01
N PRO A 384 -9.80 -27.18 14.73
CA PRO A 384 -9.60 -28.58 15.12
C PRO A 384 -9.30 -29.52 13.94
N ALA A 385 -9.91 -29.25 12.78
CA ALA A 385 -9.69 -30.02 11.56
C ALA A 385 -8.28 -29.84 10.96
N SER A 386 -7.52 -28.83 11.40
CA SER A 386 -6.18 -28.52 10.91
C SER A 386 -5.09 -28.73 11.97
N SER A 387 -5.40 -29.42 13.08
CA SER A 387 -4.44 -29.72 14.17
C SER A 387 -3.18 -30.45 13.70
N ARG A 388 -3.23 -31.16 12.57
CA ARG A 388 -2.04 -31.77 11.93
C ARG A 388 -0.93 -30.77 11.61
N PHE A 389 -1.28 -29.49 11.43
CA PHE A 389 -0.32 -28.41 11.11
C PHE A 389 0.13 -27.61 12.33
N LYS A 390 -0.13 -28.05 13.57
CA LYS A 390 0.25 -27.31 14.78
C LYS A 390 1.74 -27.06 14.98
N ASN A 391 2.58 -27.88 14.34
CA ASN A 391 4.04 -27.70 14.34
C ASN A 391 4.51 -26.72 13.26
N VAL A 392 3.61 -26.30 12.35
CA VAL A 392 3.92 -25.39 11.23
C VAL A 392 3.25 -24.04 11.45
N VAL A 393 1.97 -24.02 11.82
CA VAL A 393 1.20 -22.79 12.04
C VAL A 393 0.91 -22.63 13.52
N LYS A 394 1.28 -21.47 14.04
CA LYS A 394 1.06 -21.09 15.43
C LYS A 394 0.20 -19.85 15.51
N VAL A 395 -0.86 -19.92 16.31
CA VAL A 395 -1.72 -18.76 16.59
C VAL A 395 -1.52 -18.33 18.03
N CYS A 396 -0.84 -17.21 18.21
CA CYS A 396 -0.58 -16.60 19.52
C CYS A 396 -1.60 -15.50 19.75
N ARG A 397 -2.54 -15.70 20.67
CA ARG A 397 -3.41 -14.62 21.15
C ARG A 397 -2.65 -13.80 22.19
N LEU A 398 -2.62 -12.51 21.96
CA LEU A 398 -1.90 -11.56 22.79
C LEU A 398 -2.88 -10.98 23.82
N LYS A 399 -2.46 -10.89 25.08
CA LYS A 399 -3.26 -10.20 26.10
C LYS A 399 -3.17 -8.69 25.84
N GLN A 400 -4.26 -7.97 26.10
CA GLN A 400 -4.32 -6.51 25.95
C GLN A 400 -3.20 -5.82 26.74
N GLY A 401 -2.60 -4.77 26.16
CA GLY A 401 -1.73 -3.84 26.87
C GLY A 401 -0.23 -4.07 26.79
N GLY A 402 0.32 -4.69 25.73
CA GLY A 402 1.79 -4.79 25.67
C GLY A 402 2.47 -5.22 24.36
N PHE A 403 1.74 -5.63 23.33
CA PHE A 403 2.36 -5.88 22.02
C PHE A 403 2.15 -4.71 21.09
N ARG A 404 3.20 -3.94 20.83
CA ARG A 404 3.11 -2.81 19.90
C ARG A 404 4.11 -2.93 18.78
N LEU A 405 3.61 -2.83 17.56
CA LEU A 405 4.38 -2.64 16.34
C LEU A 405 4.57 -1.14 16.12
N LEU A 406 5.82 -0.69 16.27
CA LEU A 406 6.21 0.70 16.11
C LEU A 406 7.18 0.81 14.94
N ALA A 407 6.92 1.70 13.98
CA ALA A 407 7.89 2.04 12.94
C ALA A 407 7.94 3.56 12.74
N ASP A 408 9.15 4.09 12.62
CA ASP A 408 9.40 5.48 12.23
C ASP A 408 10.23 5.53 10.95
N VAL A 409 9.66 6.18 9.95
CA VAL A 409 10.21 6.38 8.61
C VAL A 409 11.39 7.34 8.64
N VAL A 410 11.39 8.30 9.56
CA VAL A 410 12.48 9.29 9.68
C VAL A 410 13.73 8.63 10.24
N SER A 411 13.60 7.92 11.37
CA SER A 411 14.72 7.18 11.96
C SER A 411 15.02 5.86 11.24
N GLN A 412 14.13 5.40 10.35
CA GLN A 412 14.17 4.07 9.74
C GLN A 412 14.22 2.94 10.78
N ARG A 413 13.57 3.11 11.95
CA ARG A 413 13.55 2.08 13.01
C ARG A 413 12.19 1.39 13.04
N LEU A 414 12.21 0.07 13.15
CA LEU A 414 11.05 -0.78 13.39
C LEU A 414 11.30 -1.61 14.64
N ILE A 415 10.34 -1.61 15.56
CA ILE A 415 10.35 -2.50 16.73
C ILE A 415 8.97 -3.12 16.95
N CYS A 416 8.96 -4.36 17.41
CA CYS A 416 7.78 -5.00 17.98
C CYS A 416 8.07 -5.33 19.43
N THR A 417 7.34 -4.68 20.33
CA THR A 417 7.50 -4.82 21.78
C THR A 417 6.71 -6.01 22.31
N LEU A 418 7.22 -6.61 23.38
CA LEU A 418 6.56 -7.60 24.22
C LEU A 418 5.93 -6.89 25.42
N PRO A 419 4.88 -7.47 26.02
CA PRO A 419 4.25 -6.96 27.21
C PRO A 419 5.24 -6.95 28.38
N GLU A 420 5.07 -5.95 29.25
CA GLU A 420 5.75 -5.91 30.55
C GLU A 420 5.29 -7.02 31.49
#